data_AF-A0A183EWS0-F1
#
_entry.id   AF-A0A183EWS0-F1
#
_cell.length_a   1.000
_cell.length_b   1.000
_cell.length_c   1.000
_cell.angle_alpha   90.00
_cell.angle_beta   90.00
_cell.angle_gamma   90.00
#
_symmetry.space_group_name_H-M   'P 1'
#
loop_
_entity.id
_entity.type
_entity.pdbx_description
1 polymer ?
#
loop_
_entity_poly.entity_id
_entity_poly.type
_entity_poly.pdbx_seq_one_letter_code
_entity_poly.pdbx_strand_id
1 'polypeptide(L)'
;LGSLEEIVMYQDGIKAEGIKALAECLRYNRNLRIINFNDNTFTESGAFAIAKALRRLKNIEVLDFGDCLCRNRGADAIIASLSASYHSRLTVHVCKLISFG
;
A
#
# COMPACT_ATOMS: atom_id res chain seq x y z
N LEU A 1 -25.24 -5.36 0.46
CA LEU A 1 -23.93 -5.69 -0.13
C LEU A 1 -22.85 -5.10 0.77
N GLY A 2 -21.87 -5.90 1.19
CA GLY A 2 -20.75 -5.42 2.01
C GLY A 2 -19.76 -4.57 1.21
N SER A 3 -18.84 -3.90 1.91
CA SER A 3 -17.68 -3.25 1.29
C SER A 3 -16.57 -4.29 1.05
N LEU A 4 -15.74 -4.07 0.03
CA LEU A 4 -14.50 -4.85 -0.15
C LEU A 4 -13.58 -4.60 1.06
N GLU A 5 -13.15 -5.66 1.75
CA GLU A 5 -12.23 -5.56 2.89
C GLU A 5 -10.80 -5.95 2.52
N GLU A 6 -10.63 -6.77 1.49
CA GLU A 6 -9.35 -7.34 1.09
C GLU A 6 -9.16 -7.22 -0.42
N ILE A 7 -7.97 -6.80 -0.84
CA ILE A 7 -7.56 -6.86 -2.24
C ILE A 7 -6.19 -7.53 -2.32
N VAL A 8 -6.13 -8.63 -3.06
CA VAL A 8 -4.93 -9.44 -3.25
C VAL A 8 -4.75 -9.68 -4.74
N MET A 9 -3.65 -9.17 -5.30
CA MET A 9 -3.30 -9.23 -6.72
C MET A 9 -1.80 -9.50 -6.83
N TYR A 10 -1.39 -10.72 -6.48
CA TYR A 10 0.02 -11.14 -6.45
C TYR A 10 0.48 -11.53 -7.86
N GLN A 11 1.65 -11.05 -8.29
CA GLN A 11 2.24 -11.41 -9.60
C GLN A 11 1.36 -11.11 -10.82
N ASP A 12 0.51 -10.08 -10.74
CA ASP A 12 -0.43 -9.73 -11.82
C ASP A 12 0.17 -8.83 -12.91
N GLY A 13 1.47 -8.51 -12.82
CA GLY A 13 2.16 -7.67 -13.80
C GLY A 13 1.66 -6.22 -13.85
N ILE A 14 1.01 -5.74 -12.78
CA ILE A 14 0.45 -4.40 -12.70
C ILE A 14 1.60 -3.39 -12.69
N LYS A 15 1.58 -2.46 -13.64
CA LYS A 15 2.59 -1.40 -13.77
C LYS A 15 2.18 -0.14 -12.99
N ALA A 16 3.10 0.82 -12.89
CA ALA A 16 2.93 2.06 -12.14
C ALA A 16 1.60 2.78 -12.41
N GLU A 17 1.17 2.86 -13.68
CA GLU A 17 -0.11 3.51 -14.04
C GLU A 17 -1.34 2.74 -13.52
N GLY A 18 -1.28 1.40 -13.53
CA GLY A 18 -2.32 0.57 -12.93
C GLY A 18 -2.38 0.76 -11.41
N ILE A 19 -1.22 0.82 -10.75
CA ILE A 19 -1.14 1.10 -9.31
C ILE A 19 -1.69 2.48 -8.96
N LYS A 20 -1.41 3.51 -9.77
CA LYS A 20 -1.98 4.85 -9.59
C LYS A 20 -3.50 4.83 -9.70
N ALA A 21 -4.04 4.16 -10.71
CA ALA A 21 -5.48 4.03 -10.90
C ALA A 21 -6.13 3.30 -9.71
N LEU A 22 -5.53 2.18 -9.27
CA LEU A 22 -5.98 1.45 -8.09
C LEU A 22 -5.93 2.34 -6.84
N ALA A 23 -4.82 3.04 -6.58
CA ALA A 23 -4.68 3.93 -5.43
C ALA A 23 -5.76 5.02 -5.40
N GLU A 24 -6.09 5.62 -6.56
CA GLU A 24 -7.15 6.60 -6.66
C GLU A 24 -8.52 6.00 -6.29
N CYS A 25 -8.83 4.77 -6.68
CA CYS A 25 -10.09 4.11 -6.30
C CYS A 25 -10.10 3.66 -4.83
N LEU A 26 -9.02 3.02 -4.36
CA LEU A 26 -8.93 2.41 -3.03
C LEU A 26 -9.12 3.45 -1.92
N ARG A 27 -8.64 4.69 -2.08
CA ARG A 27 -8.73 5.75 -1.05
C ARG A 27 -10.16 6.06 -0.56
N TYR A 28 -11.17 5.66 -1.31
CA TYR A 28 -12.58 5.85 -0.97
C TYR A 28 -13.14 4.72 -0.11
N ASN A 29 -12.49 3.56 -0.09
CA ASN A 29 -12.93 2.40 0.66
C ASN A 29 -12.24 2.33 2.03
N ARG A 30 -12.85 2.99 3.02
CA ARG A 30 -12.31 3.06 4.40
C ARG A 30 -12.36 1.72 5.15
N ASN A 31 -13.06 0.72 4.61
CA ASN A 31 -13.18 -0.60 5.23
C ASN A 31 -12.13 -1.59 4.74
N LEU A 32 -11.21 -1.17 3.86
CA LEU A 32 -10.07 -2.00 3.48
C LEU A 32 -9.18 -2.28 4.69
N ARG A 33 -8.89 -3.57 4.88
CA ARG A 33 -8.04 -4.14 5.91
C ARG A 33 -6.76 -4.72 5.33
N ILE A 34 -6.83 -5.32 4.14
CA ILE A 34 -5.69 -5.98 3.50
C ILE A 34 -5.51 -5.43 2.08
N ILE A 35 -4.29 -4.98 1.79
CA ILE A 35 -3.83 -4.70 0.43
C ILE A 35 -2.55 -5.48 0.19
N ASN A 36 -2.60 -6.47 -0.69
CA ASN A 36 -1.44 -7.22 -1.14
C ASN A 36 -1.30 -7.07 -2.67
N PHE A 37 -0.27 -6.34 -3.08
CA PHE A 37 0.14 -6.19 -4.47
C PHE A 37 1.59 -6.64 -4.66
N ASN A 38 2.06 -7.57 -3.85
CA ASN A 38 3.41 -8.10 -3.93
C ASN A 38 3.74 -8.60 -5.35
N ASP A 39 4.99 -8.39 -5.77
CA ASP A 39 5.50 -8.72 -7.10
C ASP A 39 4.73 -8.04 -8.25
N ASN A 40 4.43 -6.74 -8.07
CA ASN A 40 3.94 -5.85 -9.14
C ASN A 40 4.86 -4.66 -9.33
N THR A 41 4.89 -4.04 -10.50
CA THR A 41 5.82 -2.94 -10.79
C THR A 41 5.24 -1.57 -10.39
N PHE A 42 5.40 -1.17 -9.12
CA PHE A 42 4.94 0.15 -8.66
C PHE A 42 5.81 1.28 -9.22
N THR A 43 7.13 1.07 -9.21
CA THR A 43 8.14 2.15 -9.27
C THR A 43 7.98 3.15 -8.12
N GLU A 44 8.87 4.15 -8.06
CA GLU A 44 8.74 5.27 -7.11
C GLU A 44 7.40 6.02 -7.28
N SER A 45 6.92 6.19 -8.51
CA SER A 45 5.70 6.95 -8.79
C SER A 45 4.42 6.27 -8.31
N GLY A 46 4.32 4.95 -8.42
CA GLY A 46 3.19 4.18 -7.88
C GLY A 46 3.19 4.16 -6.36
N ALA A 47 4.37 4.06 -5.74
CA ALA A 47 4.50 4.13 -4.28
C ALA A 47 4.00 5.46 -3.70
N PHE A 48 4.33 6.60 -4.34
CA PHE A 48 3.78 7.91 -3.94
C PHE A 48 2.25 7.98 -4.03
N ALA A 49 1.65 7.37 -5.06
CA ALA A 49 0.20 7.34 -5.21
C ALA A 49 -0.45 6.52 -4.08
N ILE A 50 0.11 5.36 -3.75
CA ILE A 50 -0.33 4.53 -2.63
C ILE A 50 -0.19 5.31 -1.31
N ALA A 51 0.95 5.96 -1.05
CA ALA A 51 1.16 6.77 0.15
C ALA A 51 0.08 7.86 0.32
N LYS A 52 -0.35 8.50 -0.78
CA LYS A 52 -1.44 9.48 -0.75
C LYS A 52 -2.78 8.83 -0.40
N ALA A 53 -3.06 7.64 -0.92
CA ALA A 53 -4.29 6.90 -0.64
C ALA A 53 -4.36 6.41 0.82
N LEU A 54 -3.25 5.92 1.38
CA LEU A 54 -3.16 5.37 2.73
C LEU A 54 -3.62 6.34 3.83
N ARG A 55 -3.45 7.65 3.63
CA ARG A 55 -3.96 8.67 4.57
C ARG A 55 -5.48 8.61 4.81
N ARG A 56 -6.22 7.95 3.91
CA ARG A 56 -7.68 7.75 4.02
C ARG A 56 -8.07 6.34 4.51
N LEU A 57 -7.13 5.40 4.55
CA LEU A 57 -7.37 3.98 4.84
C LEU A 57 -7.07 3.67 6.31
N LYS A 58 -7.91 4.17 7.21
CA LYS A 58 -7.67 4.12 8.66
C LYS A 58 -7.79 2.73 9.30
N ASN A 59 -8.43 1.78 8.60
CA ASN A 59 -8.65 0.42 9.10
C ASN A 59 -7.69 -0.60 8.49
N ILE A 60 -6.64 -0.14 7.81
CA ILE A 60 -5.67 -1.03 7.19
C ILE A 60 -4.87 -1.78 8.27
N GLU A 61 -4.75 -3.08 8.09
CA GLU A 61 -4.06 -4.00 9.00
C GLU A 61 -2.86 -4.68 8.33
N VAL A 62 -2.90 -4.86 7.01
CA VAL A 62 -1.81 -5.46 6.23
C VAL A 62 -1.58 -4.69 4.93
N LEU A 63 -0.32 -4.29 4.72
CA LEU A 63 0.19 -3.80 3.43
C LEU A 63 1.34 -4.69 2.98
N ASP A 64 1.18 -5.36 1.84
CA ASP A 64 2.24 -6.13 1.22
C ASP A 64 2.53 -5.65 -0.20
N PHE A 65 3.68 -5.00 -0.31
CA PHE A 65 4.27 -4.44 -1.52
C PHE A 65 5.73 -4.91 -1.66
N GLY A 66 6.00 -6.16 -1.27
CA GLY A 66 7.28 -6.81 -1.54
C GLY A 66 7.52 -6.94 -3.04
N ASP A 67 8.79 -6.86 -3.43
CA ASP A 67 9.26 -6.87 -4.82
C ASP A 67 8.57 -5.87 -5.78
N CYS A 68 8.05 -4.76 -5.23
CA CYS A 68 7.32 -3.77 -6.03
C CYS A 68 8.14 -2.67 -6.73
N LEU A 69 9.48 -2.70 -6.63
CA LEU A 69 10.37 -1.65 -7.14
C LEU A 69 10.04 -0.24 -6.62
N CYS A 70 9.50 -0.12 -5.40
CA CYS A 70 9.12 1.17 -4.79
C CYS A 70 10.27 2.19 -4.68
N ARG A 71 11.53 1.71 -4.67
CA ARG A 71 12.74 2.50 -4.36
C ARG A 71 12.68 3.10 -2.94
N ASN A 72 13.81 3.63 -2.46
CA ASN A 72 13.91 4.13 -1.08
C ASN A 72 12.91 5.27 -0.83
N ARG A 73 12.84 6.28 -1.70
CA ARG A 73 11.93 7.42 -1.50
C ARG A 73 10.46 7.02 -1.53
N GLY A 74 10.10 6.05 -2.37
CA GLY A 74 8.73 5.53 -2.43
C GLY A 74 8.37 4.76 -1.16
N ALA A 75 9.28 3.93 -0.65
CA ALA A 75 9.11 3.26 0.64
C ALA A 75 9.01 4.27 1.79
N ASP A 76 9.89 5.26 1.85
CA ASP A 76 9.87 6.33 2.85
C ASP A 76 8.54 7.10 2.81
N ALA A 77 8.02 7.40 1.63
CA ALA A 77 6.74 8.07 1.47
C ALA A 77 5.56 7.24 2.01
N ILE A 78 5.58 5.92 1.77
CA ILE A 78 4.59 4.99 2.33
C ILE A 78 4.66 5.04 3.85
N ILE A 79 5.84 4.88 4.45
CA ILE A 79 6.02 4.93 5.90
C ILE A 79 5.59 6.29 6.48
N ALA A 80 5.99 7.39 5.86
CA ALA A 80 5.62 8.74 6.29
C ALA A 80 4.12 9.05 6.17
N SER A 81 3.37 8.25 5.40
CA SER A 81 1.91 8.38 5.30
C SER A 81 1.15 7.69 6.44
N LEU A 82 1.84 6.82 7.21
CA LEU A 82 1.25 6.08 8.30
C LEU A 82 1.16 6.94 9.57
N SER A 83 0.14 6.69 10.40
CA SER A 83 -0.07 7.40 11.65
C SER A 83 -0.22 6.40 12.79
N ALA A 84 0.55 6.57 13.86
CA ALA A 84 0.48 5.71 15.04
C ALA A 84 -0.93 5.65 15.67
N SER A 85 -1.75 6.70 15.49
CA SER A 85 -3.12 6.74 16.00
C SER A 85 -4.08 5.79 15.27
N TYR A 86 -3.79 5.43 14.03
CA TYR A 86 -4.67 4.58 13.20
C TYR A 86 -4.02 3.24 12.84
N HIS A 87 -2.69 3.21 12.71
CA HIS A 87 -1.94 2.08 12.16
C HIS A 87 -1.04 1.40 13.21
N SER A 88 -1.40 1.47 14.49
CA SER A 88 -0.60 0.90 15.59
C SER A 88 -0.42 -0.62 15.52
N ARG A 89 -1.28 -1.32 14.78
CA ARG A 89 -1.23 -2.79 14.55
C ARG A 89 -0.98 -3.16 13.09
N LEU A 90 -0.62 -2.18 12.25
CA LEU A 90 -0.42 -2.39 10.83
C LEU A 90 0.86 -3.18 10.59
N THR A 91 0.75 -4.28 9.85
CA THR A 91 1.88 -5.01 9.32
C THR A 91 2.24 -4.47 7.93
N VAL A 92 3.49 -4.06 7.73
CA VAL A 92 3.95 -3.48 6.46
C VAL A 92 5.12 -4.29 5.91
N HIS A 93 4.96 -4.78 4.70
CA HIS A 93 6.00 -5.38 3.88
C HIS A 93 6.23 -4.50 2.65
N VAL A 94 7.32 -3.74 2.62
CA VAL A 94 7.78 -2.96 1.45
C VAL A 94 9.23 -3.31 1.15
N CYS A 95 9.64 -3.29 -0.12
CA CYS A 95 11.03 -3.53 -0.55
C CYS A 95 12.06 -2.80 0.35
N LYS A 96 12.68 -3.56 1.27
CA LYS A 96 13.75 -3.18 2.22
C LYS A 96 13.66 -1.76 2.80
N LEU A 97 13.05 -1.67 4.00
CA LEU A 97 13.69 -1.09 5.18
C LEU A 97 13.08 -1.78 6.43
N ILE A 98 13.91 -2.65 7.02
CA ILE A 98 14.07 -3.01 8.44
C ILE A 98 12.78 -3.00 9.30
N SER A 99 12.43 -4.19 9.78
CA SER A 99 11.55 -4.45 10.93
C SER A 99 11.80 -3.42 12.04
N PHE A 100 10.79 -2.67 12.46
CA PHE A 100 10.86 -1.95 13.73
C PHE A 100 11.01 -3.01 14.84
N GLY A 101 12.20 -3.08 15.43
CA GLY A 101 12.42 -3.65 16.76
C GLY A 101 12.08 -2.63 17.84
#